data_AF-M2TJ20-F1
#
_entry.id   AF-M2TJ20-F1
#
_cell.length_a   1.000
_cell.length_b   1.000
_cell.length_c   1.000
_cell.angle_alpha   90.00
_cell.angle_beta   90.00
_cell.angle_gamma   90.00
#
_symmetry.space_group_name_H-M   'P 1'
#
loop_
_entity.id
_entity.type
_entity.pdbx_description
1 polymer ?
#
loop_
_entity_poly.entity_id
_entity_poly.type
_entity_poly.pdbx_seq_one_letter_code
_entity_poly.pdbx_strand_id
1 'polypeptide(L)'
;MGPIDLGAGDDIYRDAGAAGMNTVLLGEGVDRVEGDFGDLVDDSFNGFDEDDTLYLMDARYALEDFGIGRGDLFTFSRDDQSIIFTDTDVDFDDGDLIFSGNDGGTEISFLDFLPALADGQAVGAGDINGVGAQQYLNGDTASRFVISLEQASAVADFTNSLGVYEVDAAGNIVDVRVIADNVKTDAGDIEVSGIDAGHQLGFFIIQKGADLFGAEVLSSDDLGIDIVDGAAVLTNGGSAVDGATIFVSHNGSLNVDGMEHVVTGASEERDSTLRMGFEDLLRDDQSTDDDFQDVILHIEAMPDTTLAATADIL
;
A
#
# COMPACT_ATOMS: atom_id res chain seq x y z
N MET A 1 -27.10 -21.90 -17.53
CA MET A 1 -26.05 -22.88 -17.88
C MET A 1 -25.66 -23.61 -16.59
N GLY A 2 -24.80 -24.62 -16.64
CA GLY A 2 -24.15 -25.08 -15.40
C GLY A 2 -23.15 -24.02 -14.92
N PRO A 3 -22.64 -24.12 -13.68
CA PRO A 3 -21.56 -23.24 -13.23
C PRO A 3 -20.30 -23.42 -14.09
N ILE A 4 -19.52 -22.35 -14.22
CA ILE A 4 -18.15 -22.35 -14.71
C ILE A 4 -17.27 -22.73 -13.51
N ASP A 5 -16.37 -23.68 -13.67
CA ASP A 5 -15.53 -24.21 -12.60
C ASP A 5 -14.08 -24.05 -13.07
N LEU A 6 -13.29 -23.21 -12.39
CA LEU A 6 -11.92 -22.92 -12.79
C LEU A 6 -10.98 -24.04 -12.34
N GLY A 7 -11.14 -24.50 -11.09
CA GLY A 7 -10.59 -25.75 -10.61
C GLY A 7 -9.61 -25.55 -9.46
N ALA A 8 -8.34 -25.78 -9.70
CA ALA A 8 -7.30 -25.62 -8.67
C ALA A 8 -6.04 -25.03 -9.29
N GLY A 9 -5.36 -24.20 -8.53
CA GLY A 9 -4.26 -23.35 -8.98
C GLY A 9 -4.75 -21.93 -9.27
N ASP A 10 -3.80 -21.02 -9.50
CA ASP A 10 -4.08 -19.60 -9.70
C ASP A 10 -4.77 -19.38 -11.06
N ASP A 11 -6.09 -19.17 -11.04
CA ASP A 11 -6.92 -19.02 -12.22
C ASP A 11 -7.35 -17.57 -12.46
N ILE A 12 -7.64 -17.24 -13.72
CA ILE A 12 -8.19 -15.94 -14.11
C ILE A 12 -9.53 -16.17 -14.78
N TYR A 13 -10.60 -15.74 -14.13
CA TYR A 13 -11.89 -15.56 -14.78
C TYR A 13 -11.96 -14.18 -15.40
N ARG A 14 -12.26 -14.11 -16.70
CA ARG A 14 -12.53 -12.86 -17.39
C ARG A 14 -13.88 -12.93 -18.07
N ASP A 15 -14.82 -12.08 -17.67
CA ASP A 15 -16.04 -11.92 -18.45
C ASP A 15 -15.73 -11.12 -19.73
N ALA A 16 -16.21 -11.61 -20.86
CA ALA A 16 -16.03 -11.02 -22.17
C ALA A 16 -17.30 -10.30 -22.65
N GLY A 17 -18.14 -9.82 -21.71
CA GLY A 17 -19.42 -9.17 -21.98
C GLY A 17 -20.48 -10.14 -22.52
N ALA A 18 -20.43 -11.41 -22.09
CA ALA A 18 -21.41 -12.39 -22.53
C ALA A 18 -22.75 -12.18 -21.81
N ALA A 19 -23.78 -11.74 -22.52
CA ALA A 19 -25.08 -11.46 -21.92
C ALA A 19 -25.64 -12.62 -21.08
N GLY A 20 -25.79 -12.38 -19.78
CA GLY A 20 -26.53 -13.22 -18.83
C GLY A 20 -25.72 -13.55 -17.57
N MET A 21 -26.43 -13.77 -16.45
CA MET A 21 -25.83 -14.12 -15.16
C MET A 21 -25.03 -15.42 -15.24
N ASN A 22 -23.77 -15.35 -14.83
CA ASN A 22 -22.87 -16.47 -14.66
C ASN A 22 -22.78 -16.87 -13.18
N THR A 23 -22.50 -18.16 -12.97
CA THR A 23 -22.07 -18.66 -11.67
C THR A 23 -20.70 -19.28 -11.89
N VAL A 24 -19.70 -18.78 -11.19
CA VAL A 24 -18.30 -19.16 -11.29
C VAL A 24 -17.88 -19.76 -9.95
N LEU A 25 -17.27 -20.93 -9.99
CA LEU A 25 -16.58 -21.55 -8.85
C LEU A 25 -15.10 -21.27 -9.07
N LEU A 26 -14.48 -20.53 -8.14
CA LEU A 26 -13.09 -20.12 -8.22
C LEU A 26 -12.19 -21.33 -7.96
N GLY A 27 -12.26 -21.91 -6.76
CA GLY A 27 -11.61 -23.17 -6.48
C GLY A 27 -10.61 -23.03 -5.34
N GLU A 28 -9.45 -23.69 -5.46
CA GLU A 28 -8.31 -23.48 -4.57
C GLU A 28 -7.23 -22.72 -5.35
N GLY A 29 -6.56 -21.74 -4.77
CA GLY A 29 -5.47 -21.01 -5.42
C GLY A 29 -5.61 -19.51 -5.22
N VAL A 30 -4.71 -18.74 -5.83
CA VAL A 30 -4.81 -17.27 -5.87
C VAL A 30 -5.54 -16.88 -7.15
N ASP A 31 -6.86 -16.73 -7.06
CA ASP A 31 -7.72 -16.48 -8.20
C ASP A 31 -7.94 -14.99 -8.47
N ARG A 32 -8.25 -14.68 -9.73
CA ARG A 32 -8.55 -13.32 -10.17
C ARG A 32 -9.83 -13.25 -10.97
N VAL A 33 -10.75 -12.43 -10.50
CA VAL A 33 -11.97 -12.05 -11.22
C VAL A 33 -11.71 -10.75 -11.98
N GLU A 34 -11.83 -10.77 -13.29
CA GLU A 34 -11.58 -9.62 -14.16
C GLU A 34 -12.78 -9.24 -15.04
N GLY A 35 -13.04 -7.94 -15.15
CA GLY A 35 -13.97 -7.40 -16.14
C GLY A 35 -14.32 -5.94 -15.88
N ASP A 36 -15.08 -5.34 -16.78
CA ASP A 36 -15.75 -4.08 -16.48
C ASP A 36 -16.79 -4.32 -15.39
N PHE A 37 -17.01 -3.35 -14.49
CA PHE A 37 -18.02 -3.51 -13.42
C PHE A 37 -19.38 -3.94 -13.98
N GLY A 38 -19.81 -3.29 -15.07
CA GLY A 38 -21.10 -3.58 -15.71
C GLY A 38 -21.24 -4.96 -16.33
N ASP A 39 -20.13 -5.59 -16.72
CA ASP A 39 -20.12 -6.96 -17.24
C ASP A 39 -20.21 -7.96 -16.09
N LEU A 40 -19.56 -7.68 -14.95
CA LEU A 40 -19.61 -8.52 -13.75
C LEU A 40 -20.90 -8.37 -12.94
N VAL A 41 -21.79 -7.42 -13.29
CA VAL A 41 -23.08 -7.25 -12.59
C VAL A 41 -23.94 -8.50 -12.74
N ASP A 42 -24.56 -8.91 -11.63
CA ASP A 42 -25.43 -10.09 -11.51
C ASP A 42 -24.70 -11.44 -11.67
N ASP A 43 -23.39 -11.43 -11.92
CA ASP A 43 -22.55 -12.62 -11.79
C ASP A 43 -22.35 -13.00 -10.32
N SER A 44 -22.18 -14.30 -10.10
CA SER A 44 -21.95 -14.89 -8.79
C SER A 44 -20.64 -15.67 -8.77
N PHE A 45 -19.77 -15.33 -7.83
CA PHE A 45 -18.48 -15.96 -7.62
C PHE A 45 -18.53 -16.76 -6.32
N ASN A 46 -18.06 -18.00 -6.35
CA ASN A 46 -18.10 -18.92 -5.23
C ASN A 46 -16.70 -19.34 -4.84
N GLY A 47 -16.40 -19.27 -3.53
CA GLY A 47 -15.08 -19.60 -2.99
C GLY A 47 -14.07 -18.46 -3.15
N PHE A 48 -14.50 -17.20 -3.01
CA PHE A 48 -13.57 -16.06 -3.00
C PHE A 48 -12.98 -15.89 -1.60
N ASP A 49 -11.67 -15.85 -1.47
CA ASP A 49 -10.96 -15.72 -0.19
C ASP A 49 -10.03 -14.48 -0.13
N GLU A 50 -9.16 -14.42 0.87
CA GLU A 50 -8.27 -13.29 1.16
C GLU A 50 -7.11 -13.17 0.17
N ASP A 51 -6.71 -14.26 -0.47
CA ASP A 51 -5.64 -14.25 -1.46
C ASP A 51 -6.17 -13.82 -2.85
N ASP A 52 -7.47 -13.96 -3.08
CA ASP A 52 -8.11 -13.62 -4.34
C ASP A 52 -8.17 -12.12 -4.62
N THR A 53 -8.26 -11.79 -5.91
CA THR A 53 -8.33 -10.40 -6.38
C THR A 53 -9.53 -10.14 -7.30
N LEU A 54 -10.16 -8.99 -7.10
CA LEU A 54 -11.14 -8.44 -8.06
C LEU A 54 -10.46 -7.30 -8.84
N TYR A 55 -10.40 -7.42 -10.15
CA TYR A 55 -9.85 -6.38 -11.01
C TYR A 55 -10.91 -5.82 -11.96
N LEU A 56 -11.22 -4.55 -11.74
CA LEU A 56 -12.18 -3.79 -12.50
C LEU A 56 -11.47 -3.00 -13.59
N MET A 57 -11.75 -3.36 -14.85
CA MET A 57 -11.09 -2.80 -16.03
C MET A 57 -11.59 -1.39 -16.36
N ASP A 58 -10.73 -0.65 -17.07
CA ASP A 58 -11.00 0.63 -17.76
C ASP A 58 -11.61 1.74 -16.88
N ALA A 59 -11.51 1.60 -15.56
CA ALA A 59 -12.00 2.56 -14.58
C ALA A 59 -11.09 2.65 -13.36
N ARG A 60 -11.07 3.85 -12.77
CA ARG A 60 -10.46 4.15 -11.48
C ARG A 60 -11.56 4.24 -10.45
N TYR A 61 -11.61 3.25 -9.57
CA TYR A 61 -12.52 3.22 -8.44
C TYR A 61 -11.78 3.42 -7.12
N ALA A 62 -12.46 4.10 -6.21
CA ALA A 62 -12.14 4.18 -4.80
C ALA A 62 -13.20 3.43 -3.98
N LEU A 63 -12.90 3.20 -2.70
CA LEU A 63 -13.86 2.56 -1.78
C LEU A 63 -15.20 3.31 -1.73
N GLU A 64 -15.19 4.65 -1.78
CA GLU A 64 -16.40 5.47 -1.76
C GLU A 64 -17.33 5.30 -2.97
N ASP A 65 -16.84 4.71 -4.07
CA ASP A 65 -17.65 4.43 -5.26
C ASP A 65 -18.58 3.22 -5.04
N PHE A 66 -18.37 2.45 -3.97
CA PHE A 66 -19.09 1.22 -3.70
C PHE A 66 -19.74 1.18 -2.31
N GLY A 67 -20.93 0.59 -2.25
CA GLY A 67 -21.42 -0.03 -1.04
C GLY A 67 -20.85 -1.43 -0.90
N ILE A 68 -20.10 -1.69 0.16
CA ILE A 68 -19.51 -3.01 0.44
C ILE A 68 -20.35 -3.75 1.49
N GLY A 69 -20.88 -4.90 1.14
CA GLY A 69 -21.54 -5.82 2.07
C GLY A 69 -20.52 -6.82 2.60
N ARG A 70 -20.18 -6.79 3.90
CA ARG A 70 -19.16 -7.65 4.53
C ARG A 70 -19.78 -8.69 5.47
N GLY A 71 -20.53 -9.65 4.94
CA GLY A 71 -21.16 -10.71 5.75
C GLY A 71 -21.28 -12.01 4.96
N ASP A 72 -22.22 -12.88 5.33
CA ASP A 72 -22.50 -14.16 4.63
C ASP A 72 -22.67 -14.02 3.10
N LEU A 73 -23.01 -12.80 2.65
CA LEU A 73 -22.99 -12.40 1.26
C LEU A 73 -22.01 -11.22 1.13
N PHE A 74 -20.86 -11.47 0.50
CA PHE A 74 -19.91 -10.42 0.16
C PHE A 74 -20.32 -9.77 -1.16
N THR A 75 -20.47 -8.45 -1.19
CA THR A 75 -20.94 -7.74 -2.40
C THR A 75 -20.23 -6.42 -2.61
N PHE A 76 -19.93 -6.12 -3.87
CA PHE A 76 -19.62 -4.77 -4.34
C PHE A 76 -20.86 -4.21 -5.03
N SER A 77 -21.42 -3.11 -4.51
CA SER A 77 -22.65 -2.52 -5.02
C SER A 77 -22.47 -1.09 -5.46
N ARG A 78 -23.06 -0.73 -6.60
CA ARG A 78 -23.08 0.63 -7.16
C ARG A 78 -24.33 0.81 -8.00
N ASP A 79 -25.00 1.96 -7.86
CA ASP A 79 -26.19 2.32 -8.66
C ASP A 79 -27.29 1.23 -8.69
N ASP A 80 -27.58 0.61 -7.54
CA ASP A 80 -28.52 -0.51 -7.35
C ASP A 80 -28.14 -1.83 -8.07
N GLN A 81 -26.92 -1.93 -8.60
CA GLN A 81 -26.34 -3.14 -9.19
C GLN A 81 -25.29 -3.74 -8.26
N SER A 82 -25.01 -5.04 -8.38
CA SER A 82 -24.01 -5.68 -7.52
C SER A 82 -23.27 -6.83 -8.21
N ILE A 83 -22.00 -6.96 -7.87
CA ILE A 83 -21.20 -8.18 -8.03
C ILE A 83 -21.37 -8.99 -6.76
N ILE A 84 -21.62 -10.29 -6.88
CA ILE A 84 -21.97 -11.15 -5.74
C ILE A 84 -20.90 -12.20 -5.52
N PHE A 85 -20.36 -12.24 -4.30
CA PHE A 85 -19.46 -13.27 -3.81
C PHE A 85 -20.17 -14.10 -2.74
N THR A 86 -20.07 -15.42 -2.87
CA THR A 86 -20.75 -16.41 -2.02
C THR A 86 -19.77 -17.45 -1.53
N ASP A 87 -20.03 -18.04 -0.37
CA ASP A 87 -19.13 -19.05 0.23
C ASP A 87 -17.69 -18.52 0.31
N THR A 88 -17.57 -17.28 0.79
CA THR A 88 -16.30 -16.58 0.90
C THR A 88 -15.61 -16.93 2.21
N ASP A 89 -14.29 -17.02 2.18
CA ASP A 89 -13.45 -17.19 3.36
C ASP A 89 -12.60 -15.93 3.56
N VAL A 90 -13.28 -14.78 3.65
CA VAL A 90 -12.66 -13.47 3.91
C VAL A 90 -13.00 -13.06 5.33
N ASP A 91 -12.00 -13.00 6.21
CA ASP A 91 -12.16 -12.56 7.58
C ASP A 91 -12.03 -11.05 7.71
N PHE A 92 -13.12 -10.35 7.43
CA PHE A 92 -13.17 -8.91 7.61
C PHE A 92 -12.92 -8.47 9.05
N ASP A 93 -12.91 -9.32 10.09
CA ASP A 93 -12.54 -8.90 11.45
C ASP A 93 -11.01 -8.66 11.58
N ASP A 94 -10.19 -9.31 10.74
CA ASP A 94 -8.74 -9.26 10.79
C ASP A 94 -8.10 -8.42 9.66
N GLY A 95 -8.90 -7.93 8.69
CA GLY A 95 -8.41 -7.03 7.63
C GLY A 95 -9.50 -6.29 6.85
N ASP A 96 -9.08 -5.62 5.77
CA ASP A 96 -10.01 -4.95 4.86
C ASP A 96 -9.49 -4.87 3.42
N LEU A 97 -10.34 -4.35 2.53
CA LEU A 97 -10.06 -4.20 1.12
C LEU A 97 -9.19 -2.97 0.84
N ILE A 98 -8.19 -3.13 -0.01
CA ILE A 98 -7.36 -2.07 -0.56
C ILE A 98 -7.63 -1.90 -2.05
N PHE A 99 -7.89 -0.65 -2.47
CA PHE A 99 -8.18 -0.28 -3.85
C PHE A 99 -6.94 0.32 -4.49
N SER A 100 -6.32 -0.42 -5.41
CA SER A 100 -5.07 -0.04 -6.06
C SER A 100 -5.29 0.19 -7.56
N GLY A 101 -4.89 1.34 -8.09
CA GLY A 101 -4.90 1.62 -9.52
C GLY A 101 -3.69 1.02 -10.23
N ASN A 102 -3.86 0.63 -11.49
CA ASN A 102 -2.78 0.27 -12.43
C ASN A 102 -3.10 0.80 -13.84
N ASP A 103 -2.18 0.82 -14.80
CA ASP A 103 -2.42 1.37 -16.16
C ASP A 103 -3.78 0.99 -16.83
N GLY A 104 -4.40 -0.15 -16.48
CA GLY A 104 -5.65 -0.62 -17.09
C GLY A 104 -6.91 -0.62 -16.21
N GLY A 105 -6.85 -0.32 -14.91
CA GLY A 105 -8.02 -0.44 -14.04
C GLY A 105 -7.74 -0.36 -12.54
N THR A 106 -8.71 -0.78 -11.73
CA THR A 106 -8.59 -0.87 -10.27
C THR A 106 -8.54 -2.33 -9.83
N GLU A 107 -7.47 -2.69 -9.15
CA GLU A 107 -7.32 -3.94 -8.42
C GLU A 107 -7.80 -3.77 -6.98
N ILE A 108 -8.61 -4.72 -6.52
CA ILE A 108 -9.15 -4.78 -5.18
C ILE A 108 -8.66 -6.09 -4.58
N SER A 109 -7.92 -5.97 -3.49
CA SER A 109 -7.30 -7.08 -2.76
C SER A 109 -7.59 -6.94 -1.27
N PHE A 110 -7.50 -8.04 -0.53
CA PHE A 110 -7.57 -8.01 0.92
C PHE A 110 -6.19 -7.71 1.50
N LEU A 111 -6.16 -6.98 2.61
CA LEU A 111 -4.96 -6.72 3.39
C LEU A 111 -5.31 -6.79 4.88
N ASP A 112 -4.56 -7.60 5.60
CA ASP A 112 -4.67 -7.71 7.06
C ASP A 112 -4.51 -6.33 7.73
N PHE A 113 -5.20 -6.14 8.85
CA PHE A 113 -4.96 -5.00 9.71
C PHE A 113 -3.55 -5.07 10.26
N LEU A 114 -2.91 -3.90 10.36
CA LEU A 114 -1.60 -3.83 10.98
C LEU A 114 -1.74 -4.16 12.47
N PRO A 115 -0.95 -5.11 13.02
CA PRO A 115 -1.00 -5.41 14.45
C PRO A 115 -0.77 -4.16 15.31
N ALA A 116 -1.28 -4.18 16.53
CA ALA A 116 -1.03 -3.11 17.48
C ALA A 116 0.48 -3.03 17.78
N LEU A 117 1.10 -1.92 17.37
CA LEU A 117 2.50 -1.61 17.60
C LEU A 117 2.66 -0.93 18.95
N ALA A 118 3.64 -1.36 19.73
CA ALA A 118 3.86 -0.85 21.08
C ALA A 118 5.32 -1.02 21.52
N ASP A 119 5.83 0.01 22.20
CA ASP A 119 7.18 0.05 22.79
C ASP A 119 7.57 -1.24 23.52
N GLY A 120 8.65 -1.86 23.06
CA GLY A 120 9.24 -3.09 23.59
C GLY A 120 8.44 -4.37 23.28
N GLN A 121 7.44 -4.31 22.39
CA GLN A 121 6.65 -5.45 21.97
C GLN A 121 6.97 -5.85 20.52
N ALA A 122 7.94 -6.76 20.38
CA ALA A 122 8.32 -7.31 19.09
C ALA A 122 7.13 -7.84 18.28
N VAL A 123 7.06 -7.43 17.02
CA VAL A 123 6.23 -7.99 15.97
C VAL A 123 6.72 -9.41 15.64
N GLY A 124 5.80 -10.34 15.40
CA GLY A 124 6.16 -11.70 15.04
C GLY A 124 6.91 -11.73 13.72
N ALA A 125 7.97 -12.53 13.60
CA ALA A 125 8.78 -12.57 12.38
C ALA A 125 8.00 -12.96 11.10
N GLY A 126 6.84 -13.62 11.25
CA GLY A 126 5.94 -13.93 10.13
C GLY A 126 5.03 -12.76 9.73
N ASP A 127 4.86 -11.78 10.60
CA ASP A 127 4.01 -10.60 10.40
C ASP A 127 4.81 -9.43 9.82
N ILE A 128 6.14 -9.58 9.71
CA ILE A 128 7.02 -8.56 9.13
C ILE A 128 6.99 -8.69 7.61
N ASN A 129 6.09 -7.94 7.00
CA ASN A 129 5.72 -8.05 5.60
C ASN A 129 6.31 -6.95 4.68
N GLY A 130 7.02 -5.96 5.23
CA GLY A 130 7.44 -4.80 4.45
C GLY A 130 6.22 -3.98 4.02
N VAL A 131 6.10 -3.72 2.71
CA VAL A 131 4.94 -3.04 2.11
C VAL A 131 4.00 -4.07 1.48
N GLY A 132 3.01 -4.54 2.24
CA GLY A 132 2.04 -5.56 1.85
C GLY A 132 1.10 -5.14 0.71
N ALA A 133 0.95 -3.83 0.45
CA ALA A 133 0.14 -3.31 -0.66
C ALA A 133 0.92 -2.29 -1.51
N GLN A 134 2.06 -2.69 -2.08
CA GLN A 134 2.90 -1.77 -2.87
C GLN A 134 2.18 -1.20 -4.11
N GLN A 135 1.19 -1.90 -4.67
CA GLN A 135 0.39 -1.40 -5.80
C GLN A 135 -0.51 -0.22 -5.39
N TYR A 136 -0.97 -0.17 -4.13
CA TYR A 136 -1.71 0.98 -3.60
C TYR A 136 -0.82 2.23 -3.57
N LEU A 137 0.44 2.06 -3.17
CA LEU A 137 1.46 3.11 -3.20
C LEU A 137 2.08 3.26 -4.59
N ASN A 138 1.25 3.60 -5.59
CA ASN A 138 1.68 3.82 -6.98
C ASN A 138 1.00 5.05 -7.58
N GLY A 139 1.68 5.75 -8.49
CA GLY A 139 1.12 6.91 -9.22
C GLY A 139 -0.10 6.59 -10.08
N ASP A 140 -0.28 5.33 -10.46
CA ASP A 140 -1.51 4.84 -11.11
C ASP A 140 -2.69 4.84 -10.15
N THR A 141 -2.48 4.56 -8.86
CA THR A 141 -3.53 4.65 -7.82
C THR A 141 -3.89 6.12 -7.57
N ALA A 142 -2.88 6.96 -7.35
CA ALA A 142 -3.06 8.39 -7.19
C ALA A 142 -1.75 9.14 -7.48
N SER A 143 -1.85 10.29 -8.15
CA SER A 143 -0.70 11.22 -8.26
C SER A 143 -0.42 11.97 -6.95
N ARG A 144 -1.30 11.82 -5.95
CA ARG A 144 -1.25 12.50 -4.66
C ARG A 144 -1.64 11.58 -3.51
N PHE A 145 -0.87 11.65 -2.42
CA PHE A 145 -1.11 10.97 -1.17
C PHE A 145 -1.11 11.97 -0.01
N VAL A 146 -1.89 11.68 1.01
CA VAL A 146 -1.90 12.41 2.29
C VAL A 146 -1.29 11.50 3.36
N ILE A 147 -0.28 12.02 4.05
CA ILE A 147 0.43 11.31 5.11
C ILE A 147 0.12 11.96 6.45
N SER A 148 -0.37 11.16 7.40
CA SER A 148 -0.62 11.62 8.77
C SER A 148 0.25 10.82 9.75
N LEU A 149 0.90 11.53 10.68
CA LEU A 149 1.81 10.92 11.67
C LEU A 149 1.05 10.56 12.96
N GLU A 150 1.11 9.29 13.35
CA GLU A 150 0.49 8.78 14.60
C GLU A 150 1.43 8.94 15.80
N GLN A 151 1.70 10.18 16.20
CA GLN A 151 2.65 10.51 17.27
C GLN A 151 2.25 9.99 18.67
N ALA A 152 0.97 9.69 18.88
CA ALA A 152 0.49 9.28 20.20
C ALA A 152 0.94 7.85 20.56
N SER A 153 1.07 6.99 19.55
CA SER A 153 1.51 5.60 19.68
C SER A 153 2.97 5.43 19.31
N ALA A 154 3.54 6.37 18.54
CA ALA A 154 4.94 6.34 18.16
C ALA A 154 5.85 6.74 19.33
N VAL A 155 6.69 5.81 19.76
CA VAL A 155 7.67 6.02 20.83
C VAL A 155 9.04 5.57 20.32
N ALA A 156 9.75 6.51 19.70
CA ALA A 156 11.15 6.32 19.33
C ALA A 156 12.09 6.93 20.36
N ASP A 157 13.28 6.39 20.51
CA ASP A 157 14.37 7.06 21.23
C ASP A 157 14.98 8.18 20.36
N PHE A 158 15.05 8.01 19.04
CA PHE A 158 15.65 8.98 18.12
C PHE A 158 14.68 10.03 17.59
N THR A 159 15.21 11.19 17.20
CA THR A 159 14.48 12.27 16.53
C THR A 159 14.58 12.09 15.01
N ASN A 160 13.85 11.12 14.50
CA ASN A 160 13.93 10.74 13.08
C ASN A 160 13.31 11.80 12.17
N SER A 161 13.85 11.90 10.96
CA SER A 161 13.20 12.60 9.84
C SER A 161 12.53 11.57 8.94
N LEU A 162 11.42 11.94 8.30
CA LEU A 162 10.71 11.10 7.33
C LEU A 162 10.87 11.69 5.94
N GLY A 163 11.16 10.84 4.95
CA GLY A 163 11.18 11.19 3.56
C GLY A 163 10.44 10.17 2.69
N VAL A 164 10.32 10.52 1.42
CA VAL A 164 9.73 9.71 0.37
C VAL A 164 10.61 9.69 -0.86
N TYR A 165 10.41 8.69 -1.69
CA TYR A 165 11.02 8.57 -3.02
C TYR A 165 10.08 7.80 -3.94
N GLU A 166 10.38 7.82 -5.22
CA GLU A 166 9.72 7.02 -6.22
C GLU A 166 10.66 5.94 -6.77
N VAL A 167 10.09 4.79 -7.14
CA VAL A 167 10.78 3.75 -7.88
C VAL A 167 10.15 3.66 -9.27
N ASP A 168 10.96 3.94 -10.29
CA ASP A 168 10.51 3.87 -11.68
C ASP A 168 10.39 2.42 -12.17
N ALA A 169 9.83 2.22 -13.36
CA ALA A 169 9.66 0.89 -13.97
C ALA A 169 10.99 0.15 -14.24
N ALA A 170 12.13 0.83 -14.20
CA ALA A 170 13.45 0.23 -14.34
C ALA A 170 14.09 -0.11 -12.97
N GLY A 171 13.41 0.22 -11.86
CA GLY A 171 13.89 0.03 -10.50
C GLY A 171 14.83 1.13 -10.00
N ASN A 172 14.90 2.28 -10.68
CA ASN A 172 15.70 3.42 -10.21
C ASN A 172 14.94 4.17 -9.12
N ILE A 173 15.65 4.57 -8.06
CA ILE A 173 15.13 5.47 -7.04
C ILE A 173 15.27 6.92 -7.53
N VAL A 174 14.14 7.64 -7.57
CA VAL A 174 14.02 9.03 -8.05
C VAL A 174 13.13 9.86 -7.12
N ASP A 175 13.02 11.17 -7.36
CA ASP A 175 12.26 12.14 -6.54
C ASP A 175 12.40 11.98 -5.01
N VAL A 176 13.64 11.91 -4.54
CA VAL A 176 13.92 11.76 -3.11
C VAL A 176 13.71 13.09 -2.41
N ARG A 177 12.87 13.11 -1.37
CA ARG A 177 12.57 14.33 -0.59
C ARG A 177 12.29 14.00 0.88
N VAL A 178 12.69 14.90 1.78
CA VAL A 178 12.28 14.86 3.19
C VAL A 178 10.95 15.59 3.33
N ILE A 179 9.99 14.96 4.00
CA ILE A 179 8.62 15.46 4.16
C ILE A 179 8.28 15.83 5.61
N ALA A 180 9.04 15.32 6.58
CA ALA A 180 9.02 15.76 7.96
C ALA A 180 10.46 15.83 8.49
N ASP A 181 10.87 17.00 8.97
CA ASP A 181 12.18 17.22 9.57
C ASP A 181 12.31 16.43 10.88
N ASN A 182 11.23 16.38 11.68
CA ASN A 182 11.19 15.67 12.95
C ASN A 182 9.81 15.05 13.19
N VAL A 183 9.71 13.73 13.04
CA VAL A 183 8.46 12.97 13.19
C VAL A 183 7.81 13.10 14.56
N LYS A 184 8.57 13.46 15.61
CA LYS A 184 8.05 13.67 16.98
C LYS A 184 7.35 15.01 17.17
N THR A 185 7.61 15.99 16.31
CA THR A 185 7.11 17.36 16.47
C THR A 185 6.33 17.87 15.28
N ASP A 186 6.57 17.33 14.09
CA ASP A 186 5.87 17.70 12.87
C ASP A 186 4.49 17.06 12.87
N ALA A 187 3.47 17.91 12.96
CA ALA A 187 2.08 17.50 13.12
C ALA A 187 1.20 18.02 11.99
N GLY A 188 0.10 17.31 11.75
CA GLY A 188 -0.84 17.60 10.68
C GLY A 188 -0.56 16.77 9.43
N ASP A 189 -1.45 16.91 8.47
CA ASP A 189 -1.43 16.15 7.23
C ASP A 189 -0.38 16.72 6.28
N ILE A 190 0.44 15.84 5.73
CA ILE A 190 1.52 16.16 4.80
C ILE A 190 1.10 15.67 3.42
N GLU A 191 0.99 16.58 2.47
CA GLU A 191 0.66 16.24 1.09
C GLU A 191 1.93 15.83 0.33
N VAL A 192 1.90 14.64 -0.25
CA VAL A 192 2.93 14.07 -1.12
C VAL A 192 2.32 14.01 -2.52
N SER A 193 2.79 14.85 -3.44
CA SER A 193 2.22 14.94 -4.80
C SER A 193 3.27 14.80 -5.88
N GLY A 194 2.80 14.61 -7.11
CA GLY A 194 3.65 14.49 -8.29
C GLY A 194 4.15 13.07 -8.56
N ILE A 195 3.48 12.06 -8.00
CA ILE A 195 3.84 10.66 -8.24
C ILE A 195 3.50 10.31 -9.69
N ASP A 196 4.51 10.00 -10.49
CA ASP A 196 4.33 9.69 -11.90
C ASP A 196 3.57 8.37 -12.08
N ALA A 197 2.71 8.29 -13.11
CA ALA A 197 2.00 7.07 -13.45
C ALA A 197 2.98 5.90 -13.68
N GLY A 198 2.66 4.74 -13.11
CA GLY A 198 3.50 3.55 -13.10
C GLY A 198 4.70 3.60 -12.12
N HIS A 199 4.99 4.72 -11.46
CA HIS A 199 6.01 4.77 -10.40
C HIS A 199 5.45 4.31 -9.06
N GLN A 200 6.26 3.61 -8.28
CA GLN A 200 5.92 3.15 -6.94
C GLN A 200 6.44 4.15 -5.90
N LEU A 201 5.58 4.59 -4.99
CA LEU A 201 5.94 5.45 -3.86
C LEU A 201 6.58 4.59 -2.76
N GLY A 202 7.76 5.01 -2.32
CA GLY A 202 8.46 4.47 -1.17
C GLY A 202 8.70 5.53 -0.11
N PHE A 203 8.94 5.07 1.12
CA PHE A 203 9.23 5.89 2.29
C PHE A 203 10.61 5.55 2.82
N PHE A 204 11.24 6.51 3.48
CA PHE A 204 12.45 6.26 4.24
C PHE A 204 12.50 7.12 5.49
N ILE A 205 13.15 6.61 6.54
CA ILE A 205 13.51 7.43 7.70
C ILE A 205 15.00 7.72 7.69
N ILE A 206 15.38 8.89 8.20
CA ILE A 206 16.77 9.21 8.56
C ILE A 206 16.87 9.08 10.07
N GLN A 207 17.62 8.07 10.54
CA GLN A 207 17.83 7.86 11.96
C GLN A 207 18.49 9.11 12.57
N LYS A 208 17.88 9.70 13.63
CA LYS A 208 18.32 10.96 14.26
C LYS A 208 18.40 12.16 13.30
N GLY A 209 17.66 12.14 12.18
CA GLY A 209 17.78 13.15 11.13
C GLY A 209 17.67 14.58 11.65
N ALA A 210 16.74 14.85 12.57
CA ALA A 210 16.52 16.19 13.13
C ALA A 210 17.66 16.69 14.04
N ASP A 211 18.41 15.77 14.65
CA ASP A 211 19.55 16.10 15.51
C ASP A 211 20.85 16.30 14.70
N LEU A 212 20.98 15.58 13.59
CA LEU A 212 22.21 15.52 12.79
C LEU A 212 22.24 16.56 11.67
N PHE A 213 21.08 16.89 11.10
CA PHE A 213 21.00 17.66 9.86
C PHE A 213 20.14 18.91 9.99
N GLY A 214 20.56 19.98 9.33
CA GLY A 214 19.77 21.19 9.16
C GLY A 214 19.11 21.25 7.78
N ALA A 215 18.56 22.42 7.46
CA ALA A 215 17.86 22.69 6.21
C ALA A 215 18.73 22.46 4.95
N GLU A 216 20.06 22.45 5.07
CA GLU A 216 20.97 22.11 3.97
C GLU A 216 20.81 20.67 3.45
N VAL A 217 20.29 19.76 4.27
CA VAL A 217 19.94 18.39 3.87
C VAL A 217 18.43 18.21 3.90
N LEU A 218 17.77 18.55 5.02
CA LEU A 218 16.34 18.25 5.22
C LEU A 218 15.40 19.07 4.31
N SER A 219 15.90 20.14 3.69
CA SER A 219 15.12 20.94 2.73
C SER A 219 15.80 21.03 1.36
N SER A 220 16.69 20.07 1.03
CA SER A 220 17.39 20.05 -0.25
C SER A 220 16.53 19.49 -1.37
N ASP A 221 16.53 20.18 -2.52
CA ASP A 221 15.91 19.71 -3.78
C ASP A 221 16.84 18.77 -4.58
N ASP A 222 18.09 18.57 -4.13
CA ASP A 222 19.11 17.76 -4.80
C ASP A 222 19.36 16.42 -4.07
N LEU A 223 18.41 15.96 -3.25
CA LEU A 223 18.51 14.66 -2.57
C LEU A 223 18.40 13.51 -3.57
N GLY A 224 19.09 12.41 -3.25
CA GLY A 224 19.02 11.16 -3.98
C GLY A 224 19.32 9.98 -3.06
N ILE A 225 19.05 8.77 -3.52
CA ILE A 225 19.46 7.53 -2.85
C ILE A 225 20.25 6.70 -3.86
N ASP A 226 21.55 6.54 -3.60
CA ASP A 226 22.42 5.68 -4.39
C ASP A 226 22.54 4.30 -3.73
N ILE A 227 22.85 3.28 -4.52
CA ILE A 227 23.16 1.94 -4.01
C ILE A 227 24.67 1.73 -3.97
N VAL A 228 25.22 1.62 -2.76
CA VAL A 228 26.66 1.42 -2.52
C VAL A 228 26.85 0.13 -1.76
N ASP A 229 27.63 -0.80 -2.34
CA ASP A 229 27.88 -2.13 -1.76
C ASP A 229 26.62 -2.92 -1.39
N GLY A 230 25.51 -2.66 -2.10
CA GLY A 230 24.22 -3.32 -1.91
C GLY A 230 23.26 -2.60 -0.97
N ALA A 231 23.67 -1.51 -0.31
CA ALA A 231 22.84 -0.75 0.61
C ALA A 231 22.50 0.65 0.05
N ALA A 232 21.33 1.16 0.45
CA ALA A 232 20.87 2.51 0.16
C ALA A 232 21.71 3.55 0.94
N VAL A 233 22.16 4.58 0.24
CA VAL A 233 22.94 5.70 0.79
C VAL A 233 22.28 7.01 0.38
N LEU A 234 21.90 7.82 1.35
CA LEU A 234 21.40 9.17 1.10
C LEU A 234 22.51 10.03 0.49
N THR A 235 22.21 10.71 -0.61
CA THR A 235 23.09 11.66 -1.27
C THR A 235 22.43 13.03 -1.38
N ASN A 236 23.27 14.07 -1.50
CA ASN A 236 22.85 15.44 -1.77
C ASN A 236 23.79 16.03 -2.82
N GLY A 237 23.26 16.41 -3.98
CA GLY A 237 24.06 16.81 -5.14
C GLY A 237 24.99 15.70 -5.63
N GLY A 238 24.57 14.44 -5.49
CA GLY A 238 25.33 13.24 -5.87
C GLY A 238 26.53 12.91 -4.97
N SER A 239 26.64 13.55 -3.81
CA SER A 239 27.63 13.20 -2.78
C SER A 239 26.94 12.58 -1.58
N ALA A 240 27.50 11.50 -1.02
CA ALA A 240 26.94 10.87 0.18
C ALA A 240 26.83 11.87 1.34
N VAL A 241 25.69 11.84 2.04
CA VAL A 241 25.44 12.63 3.24
C VAL A 241 26.16 11.95 4.41
N ASP A 242 27.25 12.56 4.88
CA ASP A 242 28.08 12.00 5.94
C ASP A 242 27.28 11.83 7.25
N GLY A 243 27.37 10.64 7.85
CA GLY A 243 26.67 10.29 9.08
C GLY A 243 25.18 9.93 8.93
N ALA A 244 24.61 9.99 7.72
CA ALA A 244 23.22 9.58 7.51
C ALA A 244 23.10 8.05 7.55
N THR A 245 22.20 7.55 8.39
CA THR A 245 21.71 6.16 8.35
C THR A 245 20.25 6.23 7.94
N ILE A 246 19.89 5.53 6.86
CA ILE A 246 18.53 5.50 6.34
C ILE A 246 17.98 4.08 6.33
N PHE A 247 16.67 3.99 6.53
CA PHE A 247 15.91 2.75 6.36
C PHE A 247 14.81 3.01 5.34
N VAL A 248 14.80 2.22 4.25
CA VAL A 248 13.90 2.35 3.11
C VAL A 248 12.81 1.27 3.16
N SER A 249 11.60 1.62 2.72
CA SER A 249 10.42 0.75 2.80
C SER A 249 10.24 -0.21 1.62
N HIS A 250 10.61 0.19 0.40
CA HIS A 250 10.27 -0.54 -0.84
C HIS A 250 10.98 -1.90 -0.96
N ASN A 251 12.20 -1.98 -0.45
CA ASN A 251 13.01 -3.20 -0.53
C ASN A 251 13.96 -3.28 0.66
N GLY A 252 13.64 -4.12 1.64
CA GLY A 252 14.44 -4.29 2.85
C GLY A 252 15.87 -4.75 2.61
N SER A 253 16.14 -5.44 1.50
CA SER A 253 17.52 -5.85 1.18
C SER A 253 18.46 -4.67 0.89
N LEU A 254 17.92 -3.48 0.66
CA LEU A 254 18.69 -2.24 0.51
C LEU A 254 19.00 -1.56 1.86
N ASN A 255 18.39 -1.99 2.96
CA ASN A 255 18.75 -1.50 4.29
C ASN A 255 20.16 -1.98 4.66
N VAL A 256 20.85 -1.24 5.53
CA VAL A 256 22.27 -1.46 5.82
C VAL A 256 22.57 -2.84 6.45
N ASP A 257 21.57 -3.44 7.09
CA ASP A 257 21.60 -4.81 7.62
C ASP A 257 20.92 -5.84 6.70
N GLY A 258 20.33 -5.41 5.58
CA GLY A 258 19.62 -6.22 4.61
C GLY A 258 18.25 -6.74 5.08
N MET A 259 17.64 -6.09 6.06
CA MET A 259 16.38 -6.50 6.68
C MET A 259 15.22 -5.55 6.34
N GLU A 260 13.98 -6.04 6.48
CA GLU A 260 12.79 -5.18 6.40
C GLU A 260 12.68 -4.31 7.65
N HIS A 261 12.54 -3.00 7.47
CA HIS A 261 12.34 -2.04 8.58
C HIS A 261 10.93 -1.46 8.60
N VAL A 262 10.03 -2.07 7.84
CA VAL A 262 8.64 -1.64 7.72
C VAL A 262 7.70 -2.81 7.92
N VAL A 263 6.58 -2.52 8.56
CA VAL A 263 5.37 -3.34 8.56
C VAL A 263 4.20 -2.50 8.09
N THR A 264 3.30 -3.09 7.31
CA THR A 264 2.11 -2.42 6.80
C THR A 264 0.87 -3.28 6.95
N GLY A 265 -0.29 -2.61 7.01
CA GLY A 265 -1.59 -3.26 7.00
C GLY A 265 -2.69 -2.25 6.75
N ALA A 266 -3.90 -2.73 6.52
CA ALA A 266 -5.06 -1.86 6.40
C ALA A 266 -5.31 -1.11 7.71
N SER A 267 -5.92 0.08 7.62
CA SER A 267 -6.41 0.81 8.78
C SER A 267 -7.67 0.15 9.36
N GLU A 268 -7.73 0.01 10.68
CA GLU A 268 -8.93 -0.47 11.40
C GLU A 268 -10.16 0.46 11.20
N GLU A 269 -9.94 1.70 10.74
CA GLU A 269 -11.02 2.66 10.44
C GLU A 269 -11.76 2.32 9.13
N ARG A 270 -11.26 1.38 8.32
CA ARG A 270 -11.91 0.84 7.10
C ARG A 270 -12.20 1.89 6.03
N ASP A 271 -11.28 2.83 5.86
CA ASP A 271 -11.36 3.95 4.93
C ASP A 271 -10.38 3.80 3.75
N SER A 272 -9.87 2.59 3.50
CA SER A 272 -8.80 2.28 2.52
C SER A 272 -7.46 2.95 2.81
N THR A 273 -7.26 3.52 4.00
CA THR A 273 -5.95 4.03 4.43
C THR A 273 -5.00 2.86 4.70
N LEU A 274 -3.76 2.98 4.21
CA LEU A 274 -2.68 2.08 4.59
C LEU A 274 -2.01 2.60 5.86
N ARG A 275 -1.87 1.76 6.88
CA ARG A 275 -1.09 2.05 8.09
C ARG A 275 0.30 1.42 7.96
N MET A 276 1.33 2.15 8.37
CA MET A 276 2.73 1.74 8.25
C MET A 276 3.49 2.02 9.54
N GLY A 277 4.27 1.05 10.03
CA GLY A 277 5.20 1.20 11.14
C GLY A 277 6.65 1.03 10.69
N PHE A 278 7.57 1.83 11.25
CA PHE A 278 9.02 1.73 11.04
C PHE A 278 9.75 1.29 12.30
N GLU A 279 10.76 0.45 12.12
CA GLU A 279 11.81 0.13 13.10
C GLU A 279 13.07 0.95 12.77
N ASP A 280 13.57 1.74 13.72
CA ASP A 280 14.70 2.65 13.53
C ASP A 280 16.05 2.10 14.02
N LEU A 281 16.07 0.93 14.63
CA LEU A 281 17.25 0.20 15.08
C LEU A 281 17.61 -0.90 14.10
N LEU A 282 18.91 -1.14 13.96
CA LEU A 282 19.40 -2.30 13.19
C LEU A 282 18.80 -3.57 13.77
N ARG A 283 18.24 -4.39 12.88
CA ARG A 283 17.54 -5.64 13.19
C ARG A 283 18.51 -6.80 13.37
N ASP A 284 19.55 -6.55 14.17
CA ASP A 284 20.51 -7.54 14.62
C ASP A 284 20.09 -8.15 15.97
N ASP A 285 20.68 -9.29 16.33
CA ASP A 285 20.30 -10.06 17.52
C ASP A 285 20.61 -9.38 18.87
N GLN A 286 21.08 -8.13 18.88
CA GLN A 286 21.58 -7.44 20.06
C GLN A 286 21.00 -6.05 20.29
N SER A 287 20.44 -5.37 19.28
CA SER A 287 19.95 -4.00 19.43
C SER A 287 18.48 -3.75 19.13
N THR A 288 17.78 -4.61 18.40
CA THR A 288 16.37 -4.38 18.01
C THR A 288 15.39 -4.88 19.07
N ASP A 289 14.31 -4.13 19.24
CA ASP A 289 13.07 -4.54 19.89
C ASP A 289 12.00 -5.02 18.90
N ASP A 290 12.23 -4.85 17.58
CA ASP A 290 11.43 -5.39 16.48
C ASP A 290 9.95 -4.96 16.59
N ASP A 291 9.69 -3.78 17.16
CA ASP A 291 8.35 -3.36 17.58
C ASP A 291 7.70 -2.34 16.61
N PHE A 292 8.50 -1.74 15.72
CA PHE A 292 8.11 -0.95 14.54
C PHE A 292 7.23 0.28 14.86
N GLN A 293 7.14 0.72 16.12
CA GLN A 293 6.43 1.95 16.50
C GLN A 293 7.28 3.21 16.40
N ASP A 294 8.56 3.15 16.00
CA ASP A 294 9.42 4.34 16.04
C ASP A 294 8.87 5.48 15.18
N VAL A 295 8.29 5.13 14.04
CA VAL A 295 7.48 6.03 13.22
C VAL A 295 6.25 5.29 12.72
N ILE A 296 5.07 5.83 13.03
CA ILE A 296 3.80 5.28 12.54
C ILE A 296 3.12 6.30 11.63
N LEU A 297 2.74 5.85 10.45
CA LEU A 297 2.13 6.65 9.38
C LEU A 297 0.75 6.07 9.02
N HIS A 298 -0.15 6.97 8.64
CA HIS A 298 -1.36 6.69 7.88
C HIS A 298 -1.20 7.29 6.49
N ILE A 299 -1.52 6.53 5.45
CA ILE A 299 -1.28 6.88 4.04
C ILE A 299 -2.60 6.75 3.27
N GLU A 300 -3.19 7.90 2.98
CA GLU A 300 -4.42 8.02 2.19
C GLU A 300 -4.06 8.37 0.74
N ALA A 301 -4.41 7.51 -0.20
CA ALA A 301 -4.38 7.84 -1.61
C ALA A 301 -5.47 8.86 -1.88
N MET A 302 -5.17 9.88 -2.68
CA MET A 302 -6.16 10.86 -3.13
C MET A 302 -6.39 10.64 -4.62
N PRO A 303 -7.27 9.69 -5.03
CA PRO A 303 -7.46 9.34 -6.42
C PRO A 303 -7.73 10.60 -7.25
N ASP A 304 -7.07 10.67 -8.40
CA ASP A 304 -7.36 11.73 -9.36
C ASP A 304 -8.80 11.53 -9.83
N THR A 305 -9.72 12.37 -9.36
CA THR A 305 -11.15 12.30 -9.67
C THR A 305 -11.41 12.69 -11.13
N THR A 306 -10.85 11.94 -12.09
CA THR A 306 -10.95 12.20 -13.53
C THR A 306 -10.75 10.93 -14.36
N LEU A 307 -11.59 9.91 -14.15
CA LEU A 307 -12.05 9.02 -15.23
C LEU A 307 -13.54 8.68 -15.08
N ALA A 308 -14.36 9.65 -14.68
CA ALA A 308 -15.78 9.61 -15.05
C ALA A 308 -15.91 10.02 -16.54
N ALA A 309 -15.41 9.18 -17.44
CA ALA A 309 -15.68 9.32 -18.85
C ALA A 309 -17.15 8.92 -19.10
N THR A 310 -17.99 9.95 -19.21
CA THR A 310 -19.20 10.02 -20.05
C THR A 310 -19.51 8.77 -20.89
N ALA A 311 -20.51 8.00 -20.45
CA ALA A 311 -21.39 7.17 -21.26
C ALA A 311 -22.68 6.96 -20.43
N ASP A 312 -23.92 7.28 -20.81
CA ASP A 312 -24.51 7.78 -22.04
C ASP A 312 -25.77 8.56 -21.62
N ILE A 313 -25.84 9.87 -21.93
CA ILE A 313 -27.14 10.53 -22.11
C ILE A 313 -27.38 10.53 -23.62
N LEU A 314 -28.15 9.56 -24.10
CA LEU A 314 -29.08 9.69 -25.24
C LEU A 314 -30.14 8.57 -25.22
#